data_AF-A0A7C8Z525-F1
#
_entry.id   AF-A0A7C8Z525-F1
#
_cell.length_a   1.000
_cell.length_b   1.000
_cell.length_c   1.000
_cell.angle_alpha   90.00
_cell.angle_beta   90.00
_cell.angle_gamma   90.00
#
_symmetry.space_group_name_H-M   'P 1'
#
loop_
_entity.id
_entity.type
_entity.pdbx_description
1 polymer ?
#
loop_
_entity_poly.entity_id
_entity_poly.type
_entity_poly.pdbx_seq_one_letter_code
_entity_poly.pdbx_strand_id
1 'polypeptide(L)'
;PQVTIATAIIFCHRFYLRQSHAKNDRRTIATACMFLAGKVEETPRPLKDVILVSYEIIHKKDPAAVQKIKQKEVYEQQKELILLGERVVLATLGFDLNVQHPYKPLVEAIKKFKVAQNALAQVAWNFVNDGLRTSLCLQFKPHHIAAGAIFLAAKFLKVKLPSDGEKVWWQEFDVTPRQLEVLNAGDR
;
A
#
# COMPACT_ATOMS: atom_id res chain seq x y z
N PRO A 1 -6.95 -6.23 -6.56
CA PRO A 1 -7.54 -6.19 -5.19
C PRO A 1 -6.80 -5.17 -4.32
N GLN A 2 -7.39 -4.69 -3.22
CA GLN A 2 -6.74 -3.65 -2.39
C GLN A 2 -5.38 -4.11 -1.84
N VAL A 3 -5.26 -5.38 -1.43
CA VAL A 3 -4.00 -5.96 -0.95
C VAL A 3 -2.90 -5.87 -2.02
N THR A 4 -3.20 -6.27 -3.26
CA THR A 4 -2.27 -6.14 -4.41
C THR A 4 -1.78 -4.70 -4.60
N ILE A 5 -2.69 -3.73 -4.50
CA ILE A 5 -2.35 -2.31 -4.64
C ILE A 5 -1.44 -1.86 -3.49
N ALA A 6 -1.75 -2.26 -2.26
CA ALA A 6 -0.93 -1.96 -1.09
C ALA A 6 0.49 -2.58 -1.21
N THR A 7 0.59 -3.81 -1.70
CA THR A 7 1.89 -4.49 -1.95
C THR A 7 2.71 -3.73 -2.97
N ALA A 8 2.09 -3.31 -4.08
CA ALA A 8 2.77 -2.50 -5.10
C ALA A 8 3.27 -1.16 -4.53
N ILE A 9 2.48 -0.50 -3.69
CA ILE A 9 2.87 0.76 -3.03
C ILE A 9 4.05 0.54 -2.08
N ILE A 10 4.01 -0.53 -1.28
CA ILE A 10 5.10 -0.87 -0.35
C ILE A 10 6.38 -1.22 -1.12
N PHE A 11 6.29 -1.92 -2.25
CA PHE A 11 7.44 -2.14 -3.13
C PHE A 11 8.02 -0.83 -3.65
N CYS A 12 7.19 0.12 -4.08
CA CYS A 12 7.65 1.46 -4.48
C CYS A 12 8.36 2.20 -3.35
N HIS A 13 7.79 2.21 -2.14
CA HIS A 13 8.41 2.85 -0.97
C HIS A 13 9.76 2.22 -0.63
N ARG A 14 9.83 0.88 -0.56
CA ARG A 14 11.08 0.14 -0.28
C ARG A 14 12.12 0.34 -1.38
N PHE A 15 11.69 0.44 -2.64
CA PHE A 15 12.57 0.71 -3.77
C PHE A 15 13.22 2.08 -3.66
N TYR A 16 12.42 3.14 -3.48
CA TYR A 16 12.91 4.52 -3.43
C TYR A 16 13.61 4.89 -2.11
N LEU A 17 13.53 4.03 -1.10
CA LEU A 17 14.42 4.10 0.07
C LEU A 17 15.88 3.82 -0.30
N ARG A 18 16.13 3.03 -1.36
CA ARG A 18 17.47 2.59 -1.80
C ARG A 18 17.91 3.21 -3.13
N GLN A 19 16.95 3.62 -3.95
CA GLN A 19 17.18 4.10 -5.31
C GLN A 19 16.73 5.55 -5.47
N SER A 20 17.44 6.30 -6.31
CA SER A 20 17.11 7.71 -6.56
C SER A 20 15.94 7.88 -7.53
N HIS A 21 15.04 8.82 -7.22
CA HIS A 21 14.00 9.30 -8.14
C HIS A 21 14.57 9.97 -9.40
N ALA A 22 15.76 10.55 -9.33
CA ALA A 22 16.39 11.19 -10.49
C ALA A 22 16.87 10.16 -11.53
N LYS A 23 17.22 8.95 -11.08
CA LYS A 23 17.72 7.87 -11.95
C LYS A 23 16.62 6.93 -12.44
N ASN A 24 15.49 6.86 -11.73
CA ASN A 24 14.44 5.88 -11.98
C ASN A 24 13.08 6.57 -12.10
N ASP A 25 12.48 6.53 -13.29
CA ASP A 25 11.16 7.12 -13.53
C ASP A 25 10.09 6.45 -12.64
N ARG A 26 9.38 7.29 -11.89
CA ARG A 26 8.35 6.85 -10.92
C ARG A 26 7.20 6.10 -11.54
N ARG A 27 6.85 6.37 -12.80
CA ARG A 27 5.72 5.74 -13.47
C ARG A 27 6.11 4.36 -13.96
N THR A 28 7.29 4.23 -14.56
CA THR A 28 7.87 2.93 -14.92
C THR A 28 8.00 2.02 -13.71
N ILE A 29 8.58 2.50 -12.60
CA ILE A 29 8.72 1.71 -11.37
C ILE A 29 7.35 1.37 -10.78
N ALA A 30 6.39 2.30 -10.75
CA ALA A 30 5.05 2.01 -10.26
C ALA A 30 4.36 0.90 -11.09
N THR A 31 4.47 0.94 -12.42
CA THR A 31 3.92 -0.09 -13.30
C THR A 31 4.60 -1.45 -13.05
N ALA A 32 5.92 -1.47 -12.93
CA ALA A 32 6.68 -2.68 -12.62
C ALA A 32 6.30 -3.27 -11.25
N CYS A 33 6.19 -2.44 -10.21
CA CYS A 33 5.74 -2.85 -8.88
C CYS A 33 4.30 -3.39 -8.91
N MET A 34 3.40 -2.77 -9.68
CA MET A 34 2.02 -3.25 -9.83
C MET A 34 1.96 -4.62 -10.53
N PHE A 35 2.75 -4.80 -11.58
CA PHE A 35 2.87 -6.08 -12.29
C PHE A 35 3.43 -7.17 -11.37
N LEU A 36 4.52 -6.87 -10.66
CA LEU A 36 5.17 -7.79 -9.73
C LEU A 36 4.23 -8.15 -8.55
N ALA A 37 3.58 -7.17 -7.94
CA ALA A 37 2.64 -7.39 -6.83
C ALA A 37 1.48 -8.30 -7.23
N GLY A 38 0.96 -8.18 -8.46
CA GLY A 38 -0.06 -9.09 -8.98
C GLY A 38 0.39 -10.55 -8.95
N LYS A 39 1.65 -10.83 -9.31
CA LYS A 39 2.22 -12.18 -9.23
C LYS A 39 2.39 -12.65 -7.78
N VAL A 40 2.93 -11.79 -6.92
CA VAL A 40 3.20 -12.11 -5.51
C VAL A 40 1.91 -12.38 -4.72
N GLU A 41 0.84 -11.63 -5.01
CA GLU A 41 -0.45 -11.71 -4.32
C GLU A 41 -1.44 -12.65 -5.02
N GLU A 42 -0.96 -13.59 -5.84
CA GLU A 42 -1.77 -14.59 -6.55
C GLU A 42 -2.97 -14.00 -7.31
N THR A 43 -2.79 -12.77 -7.82
CA THR A 43 -3.77 -12.03 -8.62
C THR A 43 -3.14 -11.52 -9.92
N PRO A 44 -2.43 -12.39 -10.67
CA PRO A 44 -1.62 -11.96 -11.80
C PRO A 44 -2.51 -11.37 -12.91
N ARG A 45 -1.95 -10.38 -13.62
CA ARG A 45 -2.52 -9.83 -14.84
C ARG A 45 -1.55 -10.02 -16.00
N PRO A 46 -2.05 -10.23 -17.24
CA PRO A 46 -1.19 -10.28 -18.40
C PRO A 46 -0.35 -9.01 -18.50
N LEU A 47 0.95 -9.15 -18.79
CA LEU A 47 1.86 -8.01 -18.93
C LEU A 47 1.34 -7.00 -19.96
N LYS A 48 0.77 -7.49 -21.06
CA LYS A 48 0.15 -6.67 -22.10
C LYS A 48 -0.88 -5.71 -21.52
N ASP A 49 -1.82 -6.21 -20.72
CA ASP A 49 -2.91 -5.41 -20.16
C ASP A 49 -2.36 -4.34 -19.20
N VAL A 50 -1.36 -4.70 -18.38
CA VAL A 50 -0.70 -3.76 -17.47
C VAL A 50 -0.01 -2.64 -18.25
N ILE A 51 0.69 -2.96 -19.34
CA ILE A 51 1.34 -1.97 -20.22
C ILE A 51 0.31 -1.03 -20.86
N LEU A 52 -0.74 -1.58 -21.48
CA LEU A 52 -1.76 -0.79 -22.16
C LEU A 52 -2.42 0.22 -21.20
N VAL A 53 -2.92 -0.28 -20.07
CA VAL A 53 -3.62 0.56 -19.08
C VAL A 53 -2.67 1.58 -18.45
N SER A 54 -1.45 1.18 -18.08
CA SER A 54 -0.49 2.12 -17.48
C SER A 54 -0.09 3.22 -18.45
N TYR A 55 0.18 2.89 -19.72
CA TYR A 55 0.53 3.86 -20.74
C TYR A 55 -0.58 4.89 -20.95
N GLU A 56 -1.84 4.44 -21.08
CA GLU A 56 -3.00 5.32 -21.21
C GLU A 56 -3.15 6.27 -20.01
N ILE A 57 -2.95 5.78 -18.78
CA ILE A 57 -3.01 6.61 -17.57
C ILE A 57 -1.88 7.65 -17.54
N ILE A 58 -0.66 7.24 -17.91
CA ILE A 58 0.52 8.12 -17.93
C ILE A 58 0.35 9.23 -18.97
N HIS A 59 -0.17 8.88 -20.14
CA HIS A 59 -0.35 9.76 -21.28
C HIS A 59 -1.78 10.27 -21.44
N LYS A 60 -2.58 10.31 -20.37
CA LYS A 60 -4.02 10.66 -20.40
C LYS A 60 -4.39 11.99 -21.07
N LYS A 61 -3.44 12.92 -21.21
CA LYS A 61 -3.63 14.21 -21.89
C LYS A 61 -3.46 14.11 -23.42
N ASP A 62 -2.87 13.03 -23.91
CA ASP A 62 -2.66 12.76 -25.33
C ASP A 62 -3.81 11.87 -25.85
N PRO A 63 -4.75 12.42 -26.65
CA PRO A 63 -5.87 11.65 -27.18
C PRO A 63 -5.43 10.52 -28.12
N ALA A 64 -4.20 10.57 -28.66
CA ALA A 64 -3.65 9.52 -29.50
C ALA A 64 -2.94 8.40 -28.71
N ALA A 65 -2.84 8.49 -27.37
CA ALA A 65 -2.10 7.53 -26.54
C ALA A 65 -2.56 6.09 -26.75
N VAL A 66 -3.87 5.85 -26.79
CA VAL A 66 -4.50 4.53 -27.00
C VAL A 66 -4.07 3.92 -28.35
N GLN A 67 -3.97 4.75 -29.39
CA GLN A 67 -3.58 4.27 -30.71
C GLN A 67 -2.06 4.07 -30.81
N LYS A 68 -1.28 4.95 -30.19
CA LYS A 68 0.18 4.86 -30.15
C LYS A 68 0.65 3.58 -29.48
N ILE A 69 0.10 3.23 -28.31
CA ILE A 69 0.55 2.03 -27.58
C ILE A 69 0.19 0.72 -28.30
N LYS A 70 -0.79 0.74 -29.22
CA LYS A 70 -1.11 -0.41 -30.07
C LYS A 70 -0.12 -0.63 -31.21
N GLN A 71 0.74 0.36 -31.50
CA GLN A 71 1.81 0.21 -32.47
C GLN A 71 2.86 -0.75 -31.92
N LYS A 72 3.26 -1.73 -32.74
CA LYS A 72 4.16 -2.83 -32.33
C LYS A 72 5.47 -2.33 -31.71
N GLU A 73 6.09 -1.33 -32.33
CA GLU A 73 7.37 -0.76 -31.89
C GLU A 73 7.25 -0.10 -30.52
N VAL A 74 6.24 0.75 -30.33
CA VAL A 74 5.97 1.43 -29.05
C VAL A 74 5.67 0.40 -27.96
N TYR A 75 4.84 -0.60 -28.27
CA TYR A 75 4.51 -1.67 -27.33
C TYR A 75 5.75 -2.45 -26.88
N GLU A 76 6.59 -2.91 -27.81
CA GLU A 76 7.79 -3.68 -27.47
C GLU A 76 8.78 -2.86 -26.64
N GLN A 77 8.95 -1.56 -26.94
CA GLN A 77 9.76 -0.66 -26.11
C GLN A 77 9.23 -0.56 -24.67
N GLN A 78 7.91 -0.36 -24.50
CA GLN A 78 7.31 -0.31 -23.17
C GLN A 78 7.44 -1.65 -22.44
N LYS A 79 7.26 -2.76 -23.14
CA LYS A 79 7.40 -4.11 -22.59
C LYS A 79 8.82 -4.37 -22.09
N GLU A 80 9.84 -4.06 -22.89
CA GLU A 80 11.24 -4.17 -22.47
C GLU A 80 11.52 -3.30 -21.24
N LEU A 81 11.02 -2.06 -21.24
CA LEU A 81 11.18 -1.13 -20.13
C LEU A 81 10.55 -1.64 -18.83
N ILE A 82 9.32 -2.18 -18.88
CA ILE A 82 8.64 -2.73 -17.70
C ILE A 82 9.33 -4.02 -17.22
N LEU A 83 9.78 -4.90 -18.12
CA LEU A 83 10.52 -6.10 -17.75
C LEU A 83 11.88 -5.79 -17.12
N LEU A 84 12.58 -4.78 -17.62
CA LEU A 84 13.80 -4.28 -16.99
C LEU A 84 13.49 -3.68 -15.61
N GLY A 85 12.46 -2.85 -15.52
CA GLY A 85 11.99 -2.26 -14.26
C GLY A 85 11.69 -3.32 -13.21
N GLU A 86 10.99 -4.40 -13.58
CA GLU A 86 10.72 -5.53 -12.70
C GLU A 86 12.00 -6.18 -12.17
N ARG A 87 12.99 -6.43 -13.03
CA ARG A 87 14.29 -7.00 -12.59
C ARG A 87 15.01 -6.08 -11.61
N VAL A 88 15.02 -4.78 -11.87
CA VAL A 88 15.66 -3.80 -10.99
C VAL A 88 14.93 -3.69 -9.65
N VAL A 89 13.59 -3.76 -9.65
CA VAL A 89 12.78 -3.82 -8.43
C VAL A 89 13.12 -5.08 -7.62
N LEU A 90 13.10 -6.27 -8.24
CA LEU A 90 13.44 -7.53 -7.57
C LEU A 90 14.83 -7.48 -6.92
N ALA A 91 15.83 -7.04 -7.68
CA ALA A 91 17.20 -6.92 -7.20
C ALA A 91 17.31 -5.89 -6.05
N THR A 92 16.66 -4.73 -6.19
CA THR A 92 16.67 -3.68 -5.17
C THR A 92 15.99 -4.12 -3.88
N LEU A 93 14.90 -4.88 -3.97
CA LEU A 93 14.19 -5.44 -2.82
C LEU A 93 14.94 -6.64 -2.20
N GLY A 94 15.96 -7.18 -2.86
CA GLY A 94 16.67 -8.37 -2.41
C GLY A 94 15.78 -9.60 -2.38
N PHE A 95 14.80 -9.67 -3.28
CA PHE A 95 13.75 -10.70 -3.30
C PHE A 95 12.92 -10.83 -2.00
N ASP A 96 12.97 -9.83 -1.11
CA ASP A 96 12.04 -9.75 0.03
C ASP A 96 10.67 -9.23 -0.44
N LEU A 97 9.87 -10.17 -0.96
CA LEU A 97 8.53 -9.93 -1.49
C LEU A 97 7.41 -10.22 -0.49
N ASN A 98 7.76 -10.71 0.71
CA ASN A 98 6.77 -11.03 1.74
C ASN A 98 6.31 -9.74 2.44
N VAL A 99 5.20 -9.19 1.96
CA VAL A 99 4.62 -7.97 2.53
C VAL A 99 3.52 -8.33 3.52
N GLN A 100 3.71 -7.90 4.76
CA GLN A 100 2.68 -7.99 5.80
C GLN A 100 1.87 -6.69 5.80
N HIS A 101 0.53 -6.81 5.79
CA HIS A 101 -0.37 -5.67 5.70
C HIS A 101 -1.13 -5.41 7.00
N PRO A 102 -1.48 -4.15 7.30
CA PRO A 102 -2.26 -3.79 8.49
C PRO A 102 -3.73 -4.25 8.43
N TYR A 103 -4.23 -4.66 7.25
CA TYR A 103 -5.64 -5.06 7.07
C TYR A 103 -6.07 -6.25 7.92
N LYS A 104 -5.26 -7.31 7.96
CA LYS A 104 -5.56 -8.52 8.75
C LYS A 104 -5.62 -8.21 10.26
N PRO A 105 -4.57 -7.64 10.89
CA PRO A 105 -4.62 -7.32 12.31
C PRO A 105 -5.72 -6.30 12.65
N LEU A 106 -6.04 -5.38 11.74
CA LEU A 106 -7.17 -4.45 11.92
C LEU A 106 -8.50 -5.19 12.03
N VAL A 107 -8.80 -6.10 11.09
CA VAL A 107 -10.06 -6.86 11.11
C VAL A 107 -10.14 -7.78 12.31
N GLU A 108 -9.05 -8.44 12.67
CA GLU A 108 -8.98 -9.34 13.83
C GLU A 108 -9.26 -8.59 15.14
N ALA A 109 -8.71 -7.38 15.31
CA ALA A 109 -8.96 -6.57 16.49
C ALA A 109 -10.40 -6.04 16.55
N ILE A 110 -10.92 -5.50 15.44
CA ILE A 110 -12.27 -4.92 15.42
C ILE A 110 -13.35 -5.99 15.66
N LYS A 111 -13.15 -7.23 15.19
CA LYS A 111 -14.07 -8.34 15.48
C LYS A 111 -14.22 -8.63 16.98
N LYS A 112 -13.20 -8.32 17.78
CA LYS A 112 -13.25 -8.48 19.25
C LYS A 112 -13.96 -7.32 19.93
N PHE A 113 -14.00 -6.14 19.30
CA PHE A 113 -14.71 -4.99 19.85
C PHE A 113 -16.21 -5.18 19.69
N LYS A 114 -16.99 -5.21 20.77
CA LYS A 114 -18.45 -5.41 20.69
C LYS A 114 -19.23 -4.15 20.24
N VAL A 115 -18.54 -3.07 19.88
CA VAL A 115 -19.13 -1.74 19.66
C VAL A 115 -18.80 -1.23 18.26
N ALA A 116 -19.83 -0.71 17.56
CA ALA A 116 -19.73 0.02 16.30
C ALA A 116 -18.84 -0.63 15.20
N GLN A 117 -18.76 -1.97 15.19
CA GLN A 117 -17.80 -2.74 14.39
C GLN A 117 -17.74 -2.31 12.93
N ASN A 118 -18.89 -2.14 12.27
CA ASN A 118 -18.95 -1.83 10.83
C ASN A 118 -18.44 -0.42 10.52
N ALA A 119 -18.91 0.59 11.26
CA ALA A 119 -18.50 1.98 11.04
C ALA A 119 -17.02 2.18 11.41
N LEU A 120 -16.59 1.62 12.55
CA LEU A 120 -15.21 1.68 13.00
C LEU A 120 -14.27 0.97 12.02
N ALA A 121 -14.64 -0.23 11.54
CA ALA A 121 -13.87 -0.95 10.54
C ALA A 121 -13.71 -0.16 9.25
N GLN A 122 -14.79 0.43 8.74
CA GLN A 122 -14.73 1.20 7.50
C GLN A 122 -13.81 2.42 7.64
N VAL A 123 -13.95 3.18 8.72
CA VAL A 123 -13.13 4.39 8.94
C VAL A 123 -11.67 4.02 9.21
N ALA A 124 -11.40 2.99 10.01
CA ALA A 124 -10.04 2.53 10.26
C ALA A 124 -9.37 1.99 8.99
N TRP A 125 -10.11 1.26 8.16
CA TRP A 125 -9.62 0.78 6.87
C TRP A 125 -9.26 1.94 5.93
N ASN A 126 -10.03 3.02 5.93
CA ASN A 126 -9.73 4.23 5.17
C ASN A 126 -8.42 4.88 5.68
N PHE A 127 -8.25 5.03 6.99
CA PHE A 127 -7.00 5.55 7.56
C PHE A 127 -5.78 4.70 7.19
N VAL A 128 -5.92 3.37 7.18
CA VAL A 128 -4.86 2.47 6.68
C VAL A 128 -4.53 2.78 5.22
N ASN A 129 -5.54 2.91 4.36
CA ASN A 129 -5.32 3.21 2.94
C ASN A 129 -4.66 4.57 2.72
N ASP A 130 -5.02 5.56 3.54
CA ASP A 130 -4.41 6.89 3.49
C ASP A 130 -2.95 6.84 3.96
N GLY A 131 -2.65 6.05 4.98
CA GLY A 131 -1.29 5.79 5.46
C GLY A 131 -0.37 5.14 4.42
N LEU A 132 -0.90 4.48 3.38
CA LEU A 132 -0.08 3.97 2.27
C LEU A 132 0.55 5.10 1.44
N ARG A 133 -0.03 6.31 1.46
CA ARG A 133 0.52 7.49 0.77
C ARG A 133 1.68 8.14 1.53
N THR A 134 1.92 7.74 2.77
CA THR A 134 3.02 8.23 3.60
C THR A 134 4.08 7.13 3.78
N SER A 135 5.17 7.44 4.48
CA SER A 135 6.24 6.48 4.77
C SER A 135 5.97 5.61 6.00
N LEU A 136 4.73 5.57 6.53
CA LEU A 136 4.39 4.80 7.73
C LEU A 136 4.74 3.31 7.60
N CYS A 137 4.53 2.74 6.40
CA CYS A 137 4.87 1.33 6.13
C CYS A 137 6.37 1.02 6.20
N LEU A 138 7.25 2.03 6.18
CA LEU A 138 8.69 1.90 6.35
C LEU A 138 9.12 2.09 7.81
N GLN A 139 8.29 2.76 8.63
CA GLN A 139 8.63 3.17 9.99
C GLN A 139 8.04 2.26 11.07
N PHE A 140 6.87 1.67 10.82
CA PHE A 140 6.10 0.94 11.82
C PHE A 140 5.70 -0.45 11.31
N LYS A 141 5.62 -1.42 12.24
CA LYS A 141 5.10 -2.76 11.89
C LYS A 141 3.59 -2.68 11.58
N PRO A 142 3.04 -3.58 10.76
CA PRO A 142 1.64 -3.51 10.33
C PRO A 142 0.61 -3.48 11.46
N HIS A 143 0.84 -4.20 12.56
CA HIS A 143 -0.03 -4.17 13.73
C HIS A 143 -0.05 -2.80 14.44
N HIS A 144 1.06 -2.06 14.47
CA HIS A 144 1.10 -0.70 15.01
C HIS A 144 0.28 0.26 14.14
N ILE A 145 0.39 0.15 12.81
CA ILE A 145 -0.39 0.95 11.86
C ILE A 145 -1.89 0.67 12.02
N ALA A 146 -2.26 -0.61 12.16
CA ALA A 146 -3.64 -1.02 12.43
C ALA A 146 -4.18 -0.41 13.74
N ALA A 147 -3.40 -0.46 14.82
CA ALA A 147 -3.76 0.14 16.10
C ALA A 147 -3.96 1.65 15.99
N GLY A 148 -3.04 2.35 15.31
CA GLY A 148 -3.15 3.78 15.02
C GLY A 148 -4.42 4.13 14.26
N ALA A 149 -4.71 3.37 13.19
CA ALA A 149 -5.90 3.58 12.39
C ALA A 149 -7.20 3.38 13.19
N ILE A 150 -7.25 2.38 14.07
CA ILE A 150 -8.37 2.15 14.99
C ILE A 150 -8.54 3.32 15.97
N PHE A 151 -7.43 3.80 16.55
CA PHE A 151 -7.45 4.94 17.46
C PHE A 151 -8.00 6.21 16.78
N LEU A 152 -7.48 6.52 15.59
CA LEU A 152 -7.92 7.67 14.80
C LEU A 152 -9.40 7.53 14.41
N ALA A 153 -9.84 6.33 14.00
CA ALA A 153 -11.22 6.05 13.67
C ALA A 153 -12.16 6.23 14.87
N ALA A 154 -11.78 5.73 16.05
CA ALA A 154 -12.58 5.89 17.26
C ALA A 154 -12.71 7.36 17.67
N LYS A 155 -11.62 8.13 17.58
CA LYS A 155 -11.62 9.57 17.85
C LYS A 155 -12.50 10.32 16.84
N PHE A 156 -12.41 9.99 15.56
CA PHE A 156 -13.22 10.58 14.49
C PHE A 156 -14.71 10.31 14.70
N LEU A 157 -15.07 9.07 15.06
CA LEU A 157 -16.45 8.65 15.31
C LEU A 157 -16.96 9.01 16.72
N LYS A 158 -16.10 9.57 17.60
CA LYS A 158 -16.37 9.83 19.02
C LYS A 158 -16.85 8.58 19.78
N VAL A 159 -16.32 7.42 19.42
CA VAL A 159 -16.62 6.14 20.08
C VAL A 159 -15.55 5.85 21.12
N LYS A 160 -15.98 5.39 22.31
CA LYS A 160 -15.05 4.88 23.32
C LYS A 160 -14.65 3.45 22.95
N LEU A 161 -13.35 3.23 22.76
CA LEU A 161 -12.82 1.89 22.58
C LEU A 161 -12.93 1.09 23.89
N PRO A 162 -13.06 -0.24 23.81
CA PRO A 162 -13.15 -1.08 25.00
C PRO A 162 -11.95 -0.87 25.93
N SER A 163 -12.23 -0.64 27.20
CA SER A 163 -11.26 -0.62 28.30
C SER A 163 -11.80 -1.54 29.41
N ASP A 164 -11.86 -2.84 29.12
CA ASP A 164 -12.36 -3.82 30.08
C ASP A 164 -11.24 -4.12 31.11
N GLY A 165 -11.20 -3.32 32.17
CA GLY A 165 -10.31 -3.55 33.32
C GLY A 165 -8.82 -3.59 32.97
N GLU A 166 -8.19 -4.77 33.16
CA GLU A 166 -6.73 -4.99 33.03
C GLU A 166 -6.22 -5.01 31.58
N LYS A 167 -7.09 -5.27 30.58
CA LYS A 167 -6.69 -5.34 29.17
C LYS A 167 -7.19 -4.14 28.39
N VAL A 168 -6.27 -3.23 28.09
CA VAL A 168 -6.59 -2.08 27.25
C VAL A 168 -6.45 -2.45 25.78
N TRP A 169 -7.34 -1.93 24.91
CA TRP A 169 -7.46 -2.34 23.51
C TRP A 169 -6.14 -2.33 22.71
N TRP A 170 -5.16 -1.50 23.08
CA TRP A 170 -3.86 -1.42 22.41
C TRP A 170 -2.86 -2.51 22.82
N GLN A 171 -3.07 -3.19 23.95
CA GLN A 171 -2.21 -4.28 24.41
C GLN A 171 -2.25 -5.50 23.46
N GLU A 172 -3.29 -5.61 22.63
CA GLU A 172 -3.37 -6.68 21.61
C GLU A 172 -2.37 -6.50 20.45
N PHE A 173 -1.83 -5.29 20.32
CA PHE A 173 -0.91 -4.95 19.25
C PHE A 173 0.55 -4.85 19.72
N ASP A 174 0.83 -5.17 20.99
CA ASP A 174 2.12 -4.91 21.66
C ASP A 174 2.56 -3.43 21.54
N VAL A 175 1.61 -2.49 21.51
CA VAL A 175 1.86 -1.05 21.32
C VAL A 175 1.81 -0.33 22.67
N THR A 176 2.70 0.63 22.90
CA THR A 176 2.63 1.55 24.06
C THR A 176 1.78 2.79 23.74
N PRO A 177 1.11 3.43 24.73
CA PRO A 177 0.34 4.65 24.51
C PRO A 177 1.12 5.77 23.80
N ARG A 178 2.42 5.92 24.11
CA ARG A 178 3.30 6.90 23.46
C ARG A 178 3.46 6.66 21.96
N GLN A 179 3.48 5.42 21.50
CA GLN A 179 3.57 5.09 20.06
C GLN A 179 2.28 5.44 19.31
N LEU A 180 1.11 5.39 19.97
CA LEU A 180 -0.16 5.83 19.38
C LEU A 180 -0.23 7.36 19.21
N GLU A 181 0.39 8.12 20.12
CA GLU A 181 0.45 9.58 20.04
C GLU A 181 1.35 10.07 18.90
N VAL A 182 2.47 9.39 18.63
CA VAL A 182 3.38 9.73 17.51
C VAL A 182 2.68 9.55 16.15
N LEU A 183 1.84 8.54 16.01
CA LEU A 183 1.04 8.31 14.79
C LEU A 183 0.05 9.45 14.51
N ASN A 184 -0.38 10.18 15.54
CA ASN A 184 -1.27 11.36 15.43
C ASN A 184 -0.49 12.66 15.13
N ALA A 185 0.85 12.66 15.23
CA ALA A 185 1.69 13.83 14.97
C ALA A 185 2.23 13.91 13.53
N GLY A 186 2.18 12.80 12.76
CA GLY A 186 2.62 12.75 11.37
C GLY A 186 1.66 13.36 10.34
N ASP A 187 0.50 13.86 10.79
CA ASP A 187 -0.55 14.52 10.00
C ASP A 187 -0.55 16.06 10.20
N ARG A 188 0.58 16.66 10.61
CA ARG A 188 0.77 18.12 10.63
C ARG A 188 1.86 18.56 9.66
#